data_AF-A0A9D1K1B5-F1
#
_entry.id   AF-A0A9D1K1B5-F1
#
_cell.length_a   1.000
_cell.length_b   1.000
_cell.length_c   1.000
_cell.angle_alpha   90.00
_cell.angle_beta   90.00
_cell.angle_gamma   90.00
#
_symmetry.space_group_name_H-M   'P 1'
#
loop_
_entity.id
_entity.type
_entity.pdbx_description
1 polymer ?
#
loop_
_entity_poly.entity_id
_entity_poly.type
_entity_poly.pdbx_seq_one_letter_code
_entity_poly.pdbx_strand_id
1 'polypeptide(L)'
;TTNGTDNPVRIAPNSLYTVKITGQDIDLVCGESGGKPAAFRLVRCRRDGDSTLWHVVPVGEPGQEAGIYPAEGGERIFAARIAKEEIA
;
A
#
# COMPACT_ATOMS: atom_id res chain seq x y z
N THR A 1 -7.98 5.78 -11.99
CA THR A 1 -7.73 4.43 -12.53
C THR A 1 -7.53 3.50 -11.36
N THR A 2 -8.38 2.50 -11.19
CA THR A 2 -8.17 1.43 -10.20
C THR A 2 -7.04 0.55 -10.73
N ASN A 3 -5.91 0.51 -10.02
CA ASN A 3 -4.80 -0.37 -10.37
C ASN A 3 -5.26 -1.81 -10.14
N GLY A 4 -5.63 -2.49 -11.24
CA GLY A 4 -5.91 -3.92 -11.25
C GLY A 4 -4.70 -4.74 -10.78
N THR A 5 -4.91 -6.04 -10.56
CA THR A 5 -3.87 -7.03 -10.22
C THR A 5 -2.61 -6.90 -11.08
N ASP A 6 -2.76 -6.43 -12.32
CA ASP A 6 -1.73 -6.49 -13.35
C ASP A 6 -0.80 -5.27 -13.33
N ASN A 7 -1.09 -4.23 -12.55
CA ASN A 7 -0.29 -3.00 -12.49
C ASN A 7 -0.15 -2.47 -11.06
N PRO A 8 0.66 -3.12 -10.20
CA PRO A 8 0.92 -2.62 -8.85
C PRO A 8 1.60 -1.25 -8.87
N VAL A 9 1.28 -0.41 -7.89
CA VAL A 9 2.02 0.84 -7.64
C VAL A 9 3.46 0.48 -7.28
N ARG A 10 4.43 1.03 -8.01
CA ARG A 10 5.86 0.83 -7.72
C ARG A 10 6.30 1.80 -6.64
N ILE A 11 6.80 1.25 -5.54
CA ILE A 11 7.31 1.98 -4.38
C ILE A 11 8.80 1.72 -4.32
N ALA A 12 9.62 2.77 -4.45
CA ALA A 12 11.06 2.61 -4.32
C ALA A 12 11.45 2.13 -2.90
N PRO A 13 12.50 1.30 -2.76
CA PRO A 13 13.01 0.96 -1.44
C PRO A 13 13.42 2.22 -0.68
N ASN A 14 13.32 2.19 0.65
CA ASN A 14 13.66 3.31 1.55
C ASN A 14 12.92 4.63 1.26
N SER A 15 11.78 4.59 0.57
CA SER A 15 10.97 5.76 0.26
C SER A 15 9.67 5.79 1.06
N LEU A 16 9.00 6.95 1.06
CA LEU A 16 7.72 7.15 1.72
C LEU A 16 6.71 7.65 0.70
N TYR A 17 5.58 6.94 0.56
CA TYR A 17 4.51 7.35 -0.34
C TYR A 17 3.27 7.69 0.46
N THR A 18 2.54 8.72 0.03
CA THR A 18 1.26 9.10 0.63
C THR A 18 0.13 8.73 -0.32
N VAL A 19 -0.82 7.94 0.16
CA VAL A 19 -2.08 7.69 -0.54
C VAL A 19 -3.20 8.48 0.11
N LYS A 20 -4.08 9.02 -0.74
CA LYS A 20 -5.30 9.72 -0.32
C LYS A 20 -6.49 8.83 -0.63
N ILE A 21 -7.21 8.42 0.42
CA ILE A 21 -8.46 7.66 0.29
C ILE A 21 -9.62 8.63 0.54
N THR A 22 -10.49 8.81 -0.44
CA THR A 22 -11.69 9.67 -0.34
C THR A 22 -12.90 8.85 0.10
N GLY A 23 -13.87 9.47 0.77
CA GLY A 23 -15.10 8.83 1.24
C GLY A 23 -15.02 8.36 2.68
N GLN A 24 -15.58 7.18 2.96
CA GLN A 24 -15.69 6.66 4.32
C GLN A 24 -14.35 6.61 5.05
N ASP A 25 -14.40 6.89 6.34
CA ASP A 25 -13.24 6.74 7.21
C ASP A 25 -12.98 5.26 7.49
N ILE A 26 -11.97 4.72 6.84
CA ILE A 26 -11.58 3.32 6.93
C ILE A 26 -10.14 3.19 7.41
N ASP A 27 -9.89 2.16 8.21
CA ASP A 27 -8.54 1.70 8.50
C ASP A 27 -8.05 0.76 7.39
N LEU A 28 -6.74 0.70 7.21
CA LEU A 28 -6.11 -0.09 6.16
C LEU A 28 -5.24 -1.19 6.73
N VAL A 29 -5.22 -2.34 6.05
CA VAL A 29 -4.33 -3.46 6.34
C VAL A 29 -3.55 -3.86 5.09
N CYS A 30 -2.30 -4.25 5.30
CA CYS A 30 -1.47 -4.86 4.27
C CYS A 30 -1.75 -6.36 4.25
N GLY A 31 -2.11 -6.90 3.08
CA GLY A 31 -2.27 -8.33 2.90
C GLY A 31 -0.95 -9.08 3.02
N GLU A 32 -1.05 -10.40 3.21
CA GLU A 32 0.11 -11.30 3.24
C GLU A 32 0.72 -11.43 1.85
N SER A 33 2.06 -11.50 1.78
CA SER A 33 2.79 -11.70 0.54
C SER A 33 3.38 -13.10 0.49
N GLY A 34 2.57 -14.08 0.07
CA GLY A 34 3.03 -15.47 -0.14
C GLY A 34 3.68 -16.13 1.10
N GLY A 35 3.14 -15.88 2.30
CA GLY A 35 3.68 -16.40 3.56
C GLY A 35 4.87 -15.61 4.13
N LYS A 36 5.25 -14.50 3.51
CA LYS A 36 6.23 -13.55 4.05
C LYS A 36 5.57 -12.50 4.94
N PRO A 37 6.34 -11.88 5.87
CA PRO A 37 5.88 -10.71 6.62
C PRO A 37 5.35 -9.60 5.71
N ALA A 38 4.50 -8.73 6.25
CA ALA A 38 3.87 -7.63 5.52
C ALA A 38 4.89 -6.83 4.69
N ALA A 39 4.61 -6.64 3.41
CA ALA A 39 5.49 -5.88 2.50
C ALA A 39 5.52 -4.39 2.85
N PHE A 40 4.39 -3.87 3.33
CA PHE A 40 4.21 -2.47 3.64
C PHE A 40 3.66 -2.28 5.04
N ARG A 41 4.20 -1.28 5.72
CA ARG A 41 3.58 -0.72 6.92
C ARG A 41 2.71 0.46 6.49
N LEU A 42 1.46 0.44 6.93
CA LEU A 42 0.50 1.51 6.69
C LEU A 42 0.40 2.37 7.94
N VAL A 43 0.62 3.68 7.79
CA VAL A 43 0.56 4.63 8.91
C VAL A 43 -0.48 5.68 8.57
N ARG A 44 -1.53 5.76 9.39
CA ARG A 44 -2.56 6.79 9.26
C ARG A 44 -1.96 8.14 9.62
N CYS A 45 -2.11 9.13 8.74
CA CYS A 45 -1.53 10.46 8.95
C CYS A 45 -2.54 11.40 9.57
N ARG A 46 -3.58 11.74 8.79
CA ARG A 46 -4.66 12.64 9.22
C ARG A 46 -5.88 12.46 8.34
N ARG A 47 -7.04 12.86 8.86
CA ARG A 47 -8.24 13.12 8.08
C ARG A 47 -8.22 14.59 7.62
N ASP A 48 -8.58 14.80 6.36
CA ASP A 48 -8.63 16.08 5.68
C ASP A 48 -9.97 16.14 4.92
N GLY A 49 -10.99 16.71 5.57
CA GLY A 49 -12.38 16.69 5.07
C GLY A 49 -12.91 15.27 4.85
N ASP A 50 -13.34 14.98 3.62
CA ASP A 50 -13.83 13.68 3.19
C ASP A 50 -12.70 12.73 2.75
N SER A 51 -11.51 12.88 3.31
CA SER A 51 -10.36 12.08 2.89
C SER A 51 -9.45 11.71 4.04
N THR A 52 -8.86 10.53 3.96
CA THR A 52 -7.83 10.07 4.90
C THR A 52 -6.53 9.89 4.17
N LEU A 53 -5.48 10.53 4.68
CA LEU A 53 -4.12 10.38 4.19
C LEU A 53 -3.41 9.25 4.94
N TRP A 54 -2.78 8.37 4.18
CA TRP A 54 -2.04 7.23 4.69
C TRP A 54 -0.64 7.20 4.10
N HIS A 55 0.37 7.01 4.94
CA HIS A 55 1.71 6.67 4.50
C HIS A 55 1.83 5.17 4.24
N VAL A 56 2.35 4.84 3.07
CA VAL A 56 2.74 3.49 2.65
C VAL A 56 4.25 3.41 2.73
N VAL A 57 4.73 2.68 3.74
CA VAL A 57 6.16 2.53 4.02
C VAL A 57 6.60 1.13 3.58
N PRO A 58 7.53 0.98 2.63
CA PRO A 58 8.11 -0.32 2.29
C PRO A 58 8.92 -0.83 3.47
N VAL A 59 8.61 -2.05 3.95
CA VAL A 59 9.34 -2.72 5.04
C VAL A 59 9.75 -4.15 4.68
N GLY A 60 9.25 -4.67 3.57
CA GLY A 60 9.65 -5.96 3.01
C GLY A 60 10.83 -5.87 2.03
N GLU A 61 11.06 -6.96 1.30
CA GLU A 61 12.17 -7.10 0.36
C GLU A 61 11.88 -6.46 -1.01
N PRO A 62 12.91 -5.95 -1.72
CA PRO A 62 12.77 -5.53 -3.12
C PRO A 62 12.13 -6.60 -4.00
N GLY A 63 11.11 -6.21 -4.76
CA GLY A 63 10.32 -7.09 -5.60
C GLY A 63 9.10 -7.72 -4.92
N GLN A 64 8.96 -7.62 -3.59
CA GLN A 64 7.79 -8.09 -2.85
C GLN A 64 6.55 -7.23 -3.17
N GLU A 65 5.40 -7.88 -3.28
CA GLU A 65 4.13 -7.25 -3.63
C GLU A 65 3.06 -7.62 -2.61
N ALA A 66 2.20 -6.67 -2.26
CA ALA A 66 1.04 -6.92 -1.41
C ALA A 66 -0.16 -6.07 -1.83
N GLY A 67 -1.36 -6.63 -1.62
CA GLY A 67 -2.60 -5.87 -1.70
C GLY A 67 -2.83 -5.05 -0.44
N ILE A 68 -3.43 -3.88 -0.59
CA ILE A 68 -3.90 -3.04 0.51
C ILE A 68 -5.43 -3.10 0.54
N TYR A 69 -5.98 -3.38 1.73
CA TYR A 69 -7.40 -3.69 1.95
C TYR A 69 -7.97 -2.84 3.09
N PRO A 70 -9.30 -2.65 3.15
CA PRO A 70 -9.97 -2.15 4.35
C PRO A 70 -9.78 -3.12 5.52
N ALA A 71 -9.53 -2.61 6.72
CA ALA A 71 -9.35 -3.42 7.93
C ALA A 71 -10.64 -4.15 8.33
N GLU A 72 -11.80 -3.59 8.01
CA GLU A 72 -13.13 -4.19 8.27
C GLU A 72 -13.48 -5.33 7.29
N GLY A 73 -12.55 -5.67 6.38
CA GLY A 73 -12.79 -6.58 5.27
C GLY A 73 -13.42 -5.87 4.08
N GLY A 74 -13.24 -6.45 2.89
CA GLY A 74 -13.75 -5.89 1.65
C GLY A 74 -12.82 -6.13 0.47
N GLU A 75 -13.14 -5.47 -0.64
CA GLU A 75 -12.34 -5.56 -1.86
C GLU A 75 -11.00 -4.84 -1.71
N ARG A 76 -10.00 -5.31 -2.47
CA ARG A 76 -8.68 -4.70 -2.51
C ARG A 76 -8.78 -3.29 -3.08
N ILE A 77 -8.21 -2.31 -2.38
CA ILE A 77 -8.19 -0.91 -2.84
C ILE A 77 -7.12 -0.74 -3.93
N PHE A 78 -5.91 -1.23 -3.69
CA PHE A 78 -4.81 -1.25 -4.67
C PHE A 78 -3.78 -2.31 -4.32
N ALA A 79 -2.92 -2.65 -5.28
CA ALA A 79 -1.71 -3.43 -5.05
C ALA A 79 -0.48 -2.51 -5.10
N ALA A 80 0.51 -2.80 -4.26
CA ALA A 80 1.79 -2.11 -4.26
C ALA A 80 2.94 -3.12 -4.33
N ARG A 81 4.01 -2.75 -5.01
CA ARG A 81 5.22 -3.55 -5.17
C ARG A 81 6.44 -2.73 -4.86
N ILE A 82 7.33 -3.28 -4.03
CA ILE A 82 8.64 -2.68 -3.76
C ILE A 82 9.46 -2.83 -5.04
N ALA A 83 9.91 -1.72 -5.61
CA ALA A 83 10.73 -1.73 -6.80
C ALA A 83 12.02 -2.54 -6.52
N LYS A 84 12.45 -3.33 -7.50
CA LYS A 84 13.82 -3.86 -7.47
C LYS A 84 14.74 -2.69 -7.77
N GLU A 85 15.87 -2.60 -7.07
CA GLU A 85 16.93 -1.70 -7.49
C GLU A 85 17.37 -2.14 -8.90
N GLU A 86 17.13 -1.30 -9.90
CA GLU A 86 17.78 -1.47 -11.19
C GLU A 86 19.23 -1.04 -10.97
N ILE A 87 20.13 -2.02 -10.95
CA ILE A 87 21.57 -1.78 -10.94
C ILE A 87 21.89 -1.24 -12.32
N ALA A 88 22.09 0.08 -12.41
CA ALA A 88 22.54 0.76 -13.62
C ALA A 88 24.02 0.48 -13.90
#